data_AF-A0A382LEI4-F1
#
_entry.id   AF-A0A382LEI4-F1
#
_cell.length_a   1.000
_cell.length_b   1.000
_cell.length_c   1.000
_cell.angle_alpha   90.00
_cell.angle_beta   90.00
_cell.angle_gamma   90.00
#
_symmetry.space_group_name_H-M   'P 1'
#
loop_
_entity.id
_entity.type
_entity.pdbx_description
1 polymer ?
#
loop_
_entity_poly.entity_id
_entity_poly.type
_entity_poly.pdbx_seq_one_letter_code
_entity_poly.pdbx_strand_id
1 'polypeptide(L)'
;MLGMMMESDLLISSILKHADSTFGDREIVSVTVDNPLHRYSYTDCFRRTRQLANALDKLGLGQGDRVAPLAWNDYRHLEAYYAISG
;
A
#
# COMPACT_ATOMS: atom_id res chain seq x y z
N MET A 1 -1.83 -16.44 -33.89
CA MET A 1 -2.87 -15.40 -33.74
C MET A 1 -3.12 -15.24 -32.25
N LEU A 2 -3.05 -14.02 -31.71
CA LEU A 2 -3.30 -13.74 -30.28
C LEU A 2 -4.80 -13.53 -30.03
N GLY A 3 -5.23 -13.66 -28.78
CA GLY A 3 -6.63 -13.42 -28.37
C GLY A 3 -6.98 -11.93 -28.32
N MET A 4 -8.25 -11.59 -28.58
CA MET A 4 -8.76 -10.21 -28.50
C MET A 4 -9.31 -9.89 -27.09
N MET A 5 -8.51 -10.18 -26.07
CA MET A 5 -8.86 -9.92 -24.67
C MET A 5 -8.14 -8.67 -24.16
N MET A 6 -8.62 -8.09 -23.06
CA MET A 6 -7.89 -7.03 -22.38
C MET A 6 -6.58 -7.57 -21.83
N GLU A 7 -5.49 -6.84 -22.06
CA GLU A 7 -4.20 -7.11 -21.44
C GLU A 7 -4.01 -6.19 -20.24
N SER A 8 -3.65 -6.78 -19.10
CA SER A 8 -3.44 -6.06 -17.85
C SER A 8 -2.48 -6.82 -16.96
N ASP A 9 -1.53 -6.11 -16.38
CA ASP A 9 -0.55 -6.70 -15.48
C ASP A 9 -1.15 -7.03 -14.11
N LEU A 10 -0.74 -8.15 -13.54
CA LEU A 10 -1.14 -8.58 -12.20
C LEU A 10 -0.27 -7.90 -11.14
N LEU A 11 -0.55 -6.62 -10.90
CA LEU A 11 0.20 -5.79 -9.94
C LEU A 11 -0.38 -5.89 -8.52
N ILE A 12 0.50 -5.90 -7.51
CA ILE A 12 0.09 -5.83 -6.10
C ILE A 12 -0.66 -4.51 -5.82
N SER A 13 -0.23 -3.41 -6.47
CA SER A 13 -0.90 -2.10 -6.37
C SER A 13 -2.33 -2.11 -6.90
N SER A 14 -2.69 -3.02 -7.82
CA SER A 14 -4.06 -3.17 -8.30
C SER A 14 -5.03 -3.64 -7.21
N ILE A 15 -4.54 -4.43 -6.24
CA ILE A 15 -5.35 -4.90 -5.10
C ILE A 15 -5.75 -3.72 -4.22
N LEU A 16 -4.79 -2.85 -3.87
CA LEU A 16 -5.06 -1.69 -3.01
C LEU A 16 -5.92 -0.65 -3.73
N LYS A 17 -5.72 -0.44 -5.05
CA LYS A 17 -6.61 0.41 -5.86
C LYS A 17 -8.05 -0.08 -5.86
N HIS A 18 -8.25 -1.40 -5.95
CA HIS A 18 -9.59 -1.98 -5.85
C HIS A 18 -10.20 -1.74 -4.46
N ALA A 19 -9.42 -1.95 -3.38
CA ALA A 19 -9.87 -1.70 -2.02
C ALA A 19 -10.28 -0.23 -1.80
N ASP A 20 -9.51 0.74 -2.28
CA ASP A 20 -9.86 2.17 -2.19
C ASP A 20 -11.15 2.49 -2.97
N SER A 21 -11.24 2.05 -4.23
CA SER A 21 -12.38 2.37 -5.10
C SER A 21 -13.71 1.76 -4.66
N THR A 22 -13.68 0.57 -4.04
CA THR A 22 -14.90 -0.21 -3.73
C THR A 22 -15.22 -0.18 -2.24
N PHE A 23 -14.19 -0.05 -1.39
CA PHE A 23 -14.28 -0.21 0.06
C PHE A 23 -13.58 0.93 0.81
N GLY A 24 -13.44 2.11 0.21
CA GLY A 24 -12.70 3.25 0.76
C GLY A 24 -13.05 3.57 2.22
N ASP A 25 -14.34 3.58 2.56
CA ASP A 25 -14.84 3.88 3.91
C ASP A 25 -14.67 2.73 4.94
N ARG A 26 -14.24 1.54 4.51
CA ARG A 26 -14.01 0.42 5.44
C ARG A 26 -12.86 0.78 6.38
N GLU A 27 -13.08 0.49 7.65
CA GLU A 27 -12.14 0.83 8.71
C GLU A 27 -10.99 -0.19 8.80
N ILE A 28 -9.77 0.33 8.97
CA ILE A 28 -8.60 -0.40 9.40
C ILE A 28 -8.30 0.03 10.83
N VAL A 29 -8.22 -0.94 11.73
CA VAL A 29 -7.89 -0.73 13.14
C VAL A 29 -6.50 -1.30 13.41
N SER A 30 -5.63 -0.52 14.04
CA SER A 30 -4.28 -0.94 14.39
C SER A 30 -3.94 -0.56 15.82
N VAL A 31 -3.28 -1.48 16.51
CA VAL A 31 -2.69 -1.24 17.81
C VAL A 31 -1.22 -0.91 17.60
N THR A 32 -0.80 0.27 18.03
CA THR A 32 0.61 0.68 18.01
C THR A 32 1.09 1.00 19.42
N VAL A 33 2.40 0.97 19.64
CA VAL A 33 3.00 1.28 20.95
C VAL A 33 2.67 2.72 21.36
N ASP A 34 2.68 3.65 20.41
CA ASP A 34 2.43 5.08 20.60
C ASP A 34 0.94 5.45 20.57
N ASN A 35 0.14 4.74 19.78
CA ASN A 35 -1.30 4.92 19.69
C ASN A 35 -2.02 3.56 19.75
N PRO A 36 -2.47 3.13 20.93
CA PRO A 36 -2.99 1.78 21.12
C PRO A 36 -4.33 1.52 20.41
N LEU A 37 -5.00 2.53 19.86
CA LEU A 37 -6.22 2.36 19.08
C LEU A 37 -6.26 3.32 17.88
N HIS A 38 -5.36 3.12 16.93
CA HIS A 38 -5.37 3.85 15.67
C HIS A 38 -6.50 3.32 14.76
N ARG A 39 -7.34 4.22 14.25
CA ARG A 39 -8.48 3.92 13.36
C ARG A 39 -8.45 4.88 12.18
N TYR A 40 -8.60 4.34 10.98
CA TYR A 40 -8.66 5.11 9.74
C TYR A 40 -9.27 4.29 8.61
N SER A 41 -9.50 4.91 7.46
CA SER A 41 -10.16 4.31 6.30
C SER A 41 -9.16 3.68 5.31
N TYR A 42 -9.63 2.81 4.41
CA TYR A 42 -8.81 2.36 3.28
C TYR A 42 -8.37 3.51 2.37
N THR A 43 -9.21 4.53 2.20
CA THR A 43 -8.85 5.74 1.44
C THR A 43 -7.70 6.50 2.07
N ASP A 44 -7.68 6.61 3.40
CA ASP A 44 -6.54 7.21 4.11
C ASP A 44 -5.28 6.35 3.99
N CYS A 45 -5.41 5.02 4.11
CA CYS A 45 -4.31 4.08 3.88
C CYS A 45 -3.70 4.24 2.48
N PHE A 46 -4.54 4.30 1.45
CA PHE A 46 -4.08 4.48 0.07
C PHE A 46 -3.37 5.80 -0.13
N ARG A 47 -3.94 6.91 0.39
CA ARG A 47 -3.32 8.23 0.32
C ARG A 47 -1.93 8.23 0.96
N ARG A 48 -1.78 7.63 2.13
CA ARG A 48 -0.50 7.55 2.87
C ARG A 48 0.50 6.61 2.20
N THR A 49 0.04 5.47 1.67
CA THR A 49 0.85 4.53 0.89
C THR A 49 1.51 5.24 -0.30
N ARG A 50 0.76 6.06 -1.06
CA ARG A 50 1.31 6.82 -2.18
C ARG A 50 2.32 7.88 -1.76
N GLN A 51 2.13 8.51 -0.60
CA GLN A 51 3.11 9.44 -0.05
C GLN A 51 4.41 8.73 0.31
N LEU A 52 4.34 7.53 0.89
CA LEU A 52 5.51 6.71 1.18
C LEU A 52 6.22 6.28 -0.10
N ALA A 53 5.51 5.80 -1.12
CA ALA A 53 6.10 5.44 -2.41
C ALA A 53 6.86 6.63 -3.04
N ASN A 54 6.24 7.82 -3.07
CA ASN A 54 6.89 9.04 -3.56
C ASN A 54 8.10 9.46 -2.71
N ALA A 55 8.11 9.16 -1.40
CA ALA A 55 9.24 9.45 -0.54
C ALA A 55 10.40 8.47 -0.80
N LEU A 56 10.12 7.19 -1.04
CA LEU A 56 11.13 6.18 -1.39
C LEU A 56 11.79 6.51 -2.73
N ASP A 57 11.00 6.92 -3.74
CA ASP A 57 11.50 7.39 -5.03
C ASP A 57 12.46 8.59 -4.86
N LYS A 58 12.08 9.57 -4.03
CA LYS A 58 12.94 10.73 -3.70
C LYS A 58 14.22 10.36 -2.94
N LEU A 59 14.23 9.23 -2.23
CA LEU A 59 15.43 8.70 -1.57
C LEU A 59 16.35 7.94 -2.55
N GLY A 60 15.95 7.81 -3.82
CA GLY A 60 16.75 7.21 -4.88
C GLY A 60 16.61 5.69 -4.99
N LEU A 61 15.57 5.10 -4.38
CA LEU A 61 15.30 3.67 -4.55
C LEU A 61 14.72 3.41 -5.94
N GLY A 62 15.28 2.42 -6.63
CA GLY A 62 14.84 1.99 -7.95
C GLY A 62 14.19 0.60 -7.96
N GLN A 63 13.79 0.18 -9.15
CA GLN A 63 13.26 -1.15 -9.37
C GLN A 63 14.31 -2.22 -9.01
N GLY A 64 13.93 -3.17 -8.15
CA GLY A 64 14.81 -4.26 -7.69
C GLY A 64 15.62 -3.92 -6.43
N ASP A 65 15.54 -2.69 -5.92
CA ASP A 65 16.06 -2.36 -4.60
C ASP A 65 15.23 -3.00 -3.50
N ARG A 66 15.87 -3.30 -2.38
CA ARG A 66 15.26 -4.04 -1.27
C ARG A 66 14.98 -3.07 -0.13
N VAL A 67 13.75 -3.10 0.36
CA VAL A 67 13.33 -2.41 1.59
C VAL A 67 12.92 -3.48 2.60
N ALA A 68 13.58 -3.49 3.75
CA ALA A 68 13.37 -4.50 4.79
C ALA A 68 12.70 -3.87 6.03
N PRO A 69 11.37 -3.91 6.15
CA PRO A 69 10.68 -3.47 7.36
C PRO A 69 10.90 -4.49 8.50
N LEU A 70 11.30 -4.00 9.66
CA LEU A 70 11.22 -4.73 10.94
C LEU A 70 10.06 -4.14 11.74
N ALA A 71 8.86 -4.62 11.45
CA ALA A 71 7.62 -4.03 11.95
C ALA A 71 6.62 -5.09 12.40
N TRP A 72 5.72 -4.68 13.31
CA TRP A 72 4.58 -5.49 13.74
C TRP A 72 3.47 -5.49 12.69
N ASN A 73 2.36 -6.16 12.99
CA ASN A 73 1.14 -6.07 12.19
C ASN A 73 0.38 -4.78 12.54
N ASP A 74 0.94 -3.64 12.12
CA ASP A 74 0.33 -2.33 12.26
C ASP A 74 0.04 -1.66 10.91
N TYR A 75 -0.63 -0.51 10.98
CA TYR A 75 -1.07 0.25 9.82
C TYR A 75 0.11 0.77 8.97
N ARG A 76 1.29 1.00 9.58
CA ARG A 76 2.49 1.48 8.89
C ARG A 76 3.12 0.34 8.11
N HIS A 77 3.11 -0.87 8.66
CA HIS A 77 3.57 -2.06 7.95
C HIS A 77 2.66 -2.39 6.76
N LEU A 78 1.34 -2.25 6.93
CA LEU A 78 0.39 -2.39 5.82
C LEU A 78 0.65 -1.37 4.70
N GLU A 79 0.84 -0.09 5.05
CA GLU A 79 1.19 0.97 4.09
C GLU A 79 2.52 0.67 3.38
N ALA A 80 3.54 0.21 4.11
CA ALA A 80 4.84 -0.15 3.54
C ALA A 80 4.73 -1.31 2.55
N TYR A 81 3.89 -2.32 2.83
CA TYR A 81 3.71 -3.49 1.97
C TYR A 81 3.29 -3.10 0.54
N TYR A 82 2.39 -2.13 0.42
CA TYR A 82 1.93 -1.62 -0.86
C TYR A 82 2.80 -0.50 -1.43
N ALA A 83 3.46 0.30 -0.59
CA ALA A 83 4.30 1.40 -1.05
C ALA A 83 5.63 0.93 -1.65
N ILE A 84 6.19 -0.17 -1.14
CA ILE A 84 7.46 -0.74 -1.63
C ILE A 84 7.26 -1.51 -2.93
N SER A 85 6.10 -2.14 -3.11
CA SER A 85 5.79 -3.00 -4.26
C SER A 85 5.09 -2.29 -5.41
N GLY A 86 4.66 -1.04 -5.21
CA GLY A 86 3.74 -0.31 -6.09
C GLY A 86 4.30 0.92 -6.75
#